data_AF-A0AAD1AB64-F1
#
_entry.id   AF-A0AAD1AB64-F1
#
_cell.length_a   1.000
_cell.length_b   1.000
_cell.length_c   1.000
_cell.angle_alpha   90.00
_cell.angle_beta   90.00
_cell.angle_gamma   90.00
#
_symmetry.space_group_name_H-M   'P 1'
#
loop_
_entity.id
_entity.type
_entity.pdbx_description
1 polymer ?
#
loop_
_entity_poly.entity_id
_entity_poly.type
_entity_poly.pdbx_seq_one_letter_code
_entity_poly.pdbx_strand_id
1 'polypeptide(L)'
;MMRLRAAALAGTCWLALAGIAAAQADKPGDTPDKDPFDRLKDIPLSADGAVTLSLGGQVRIRPEFSRHPVFGLAAPDHNNGLLVRSFLSADLRLGPNLRAFVEIVSGQAPIWAGTPPGTQLDRLDLRQGYGELNLPTAAGSLMVRGGRQEMSFGSSRLISVRDSPNIRRAFDGVRAAWIASPDTRIDAFLVRPVVPLAGLFDDKSDPAQVFWGIYGTSPVPGVPALKADLYYLGLNRENARFAQGTADEHRHTVGARLFGKAGGFDWNVEGAYQFGRFERADIQAWMVSAVLGYSFAELPFAPRLGLNADAFSGDRDLSGGKLGTFNPLFPRLPYFSEANLVGPANLMNIQPNLTLTLLPKVKLTVGWNPLWKQEKADAYYGPAITPVARTAGGAGRYLGHQRSTTLEWNPSEHLTLGGTYVAYEPGERVRRAGGVSGAYAAGWATVAF
;
A
#
# COMPACT_ATOMS: atom_id res chain seq x y z
N MET A 1 -7.58 -31.41 -17.75
CA MET A 1 -8.98 -31.17 -17.31
C MET A 1 -9.13 -30.37 -16.00
N MET A 2 -8.17 -30.37 -15.07
CA MET A 2 -8.27 -29.61 -13.81
C MET A 2 -8.04 -28.09 -13.92
N ARG A 3 -7.40 -27.60 -15.00
CA ARG A 3 -7.15 -26.16 -15.26
C ARG A 3 -8.40 -25.37 -15.69
N LEU A 4 -9.42 -26.01 -16.23
CA LEU A 4 -10.68 -25.35 -16.65
C LEU A 4 -11.67 -25.13 -15.50
N ARG A 5 -11.60 -25.92 -14.42
CA ARG A 5 -12.53 -25.78 -13.28
C ARG A 5 -12.23 -24.56 -12.40
N ALA A 6 -10.97 -24.12 -12.32
CA ALA A 6 -10.60 -22.88 -11.60
C ALA A 6 -11.06 -21.61 -12.33
N ALA A 7 -11.05 -21.61 -13.67
CA ALA A 7 -11.58 -20.51 -14.48
C ALA A 7 -13.12 -20.40 -14.37
N ALA A 8 -13.82 -21.54 -14.22
CA ALA A 8 -15.27 -21.60 -14.08
C ALA A 8 -15.78 -21.09 -12.71
N LEU A 9 -15.03 -21.31 -11.63
CA LEU A 9 -15.35 -20.76 -10.30
C LEU A 9 -15.09 -19.25 -10.20
N ALA A 10 -14.03 -18.75 -10.86
CA ALA A 10 -13.87 -17.31 -11.03
C ALA A 10 -15.07 -16.74 -11.79
N GLY A 11 -15.43 -17.32 -12.94
CA GLY A 11 -16.58 -16.90 -13.78
C GLY A 11 -17.93 -16.84 -13.08
N THR A 12 -18.18 -17.72 -12.11
CA THR A 12 -19.48 -17.77 -11.38
C THR A 12 -19.58 -16.73 -10.26
N CYS A 13 -18.47 -16.33 -9.61
CA CYS A 13 -18.46 -15.14 -8.76
C CYS A 13 -18.70 -13.84 -9.55
N TRP A 14 -18.27 -13.78 -10.82
CA TRP A 14 -18.48 -12.60 -11.68
C TRP A 14 -19.93 -12.41 -12.13
N LEU A 15 -20.67 -13.49 -12.40
CA LEU A 15 -22.06 -13.41 -12.84
C LEU A 15 -23.04 -13.04 -11.72
N ALA A 16 -22.76 -13.43 -10.47
CA ALA A 16 -23.60 -13.07 -9.33
C ALA A 16 -23.52 -11.58 -8.97
N LEU A 17 -22.37 -10.92 -9.22
CA LEU A 17 -22.19 -9.48 -8.99
C LEU A 17 -22.64 -8.63 -10.19
N ALA A 18 -22.53 -9.15 -11.42
CA ALA A 18 -23.06 -8.48 -12.61
C ALA A 18 -24.61 -8.48 -12.64
N GLY A 19 -25.27 -9.47 -12.05
CA GLY A 19 -26.73 -9.57 -11.97
C GLY A 19 -27.41 -8.50 -11.11
N ILE A 20 -26.69 -7.89 -10.16
CA ILE A 20 -27.21 -6.81 -9.30
C ILE A 20 -26.93 -5.43 -9.93
N ALA A 21 -25.93 -5.35 -10.84
CA ALA A 21 -25.52 -4.14 -11.55
C ALA A 21 -26.50 -3.65 -12.62
N ALA A 22 -27.36 -4.53 -13.13
CA ALA A 22 -28.27 -4.21 -14.23
C ALA A 22 -29.56 -3.49 -13.78
N ALA A 23 -29.77 -3.26 -12.47
CA ALA A 23 -31.00 -2.67 -11.94
C ALA A 23 -30.91 -1.17 -11.58
N GLN A 24 -29.73 -0.54 -11.68
CA GLN A 24 -29.54 0.90 -11.44
C GLN A 24 -28.66 1.52 -12.54
N ALA A 25 -29.00 1.25 -13.80
CA ALA A 25 -28.58 2.15 -14.87
C ALA A 25 -29.40 3.45 -14.70
N ASP A 26 -28.72 4.52 -14.30
CA ASP A 26 -29.26 5.87 -14.15
C ASP A 26 -30.19 6.21 -15.33
N LYS A 27 -31.45 6.53 -15.02
CA LYS A 27 -32.36 7.13 -16.00
C LYS A 27 -31.85 8.56 -16.26
N PRO A 28 -31.67 8.98 -17.53
CA PRO A 28 -31.33 10.36 -17.82
C PRO A 28 -32.55 11.24 -17.53
N GLY A 29 -32.50 12.03 -16.47
CA GLY A 29 -33.56 13.00 -16.15
C GLY A 29 -33.75 13.34 -14.67
N ASP A 30 -33.20 12.56 -13.74
CA ASP A 30 -33.29 12.89 -12.32
C ASP A 30 -32.21 13.93 -11.95
N THR A 31 -32.63 15.04 -11.34
CA THR A 31 -31.75 15.89 -10.54
C THR A 31 -30.94 14.99 -9.60
N PRO A 32 -29.62 15.20 -9.40
CA PRO A 32 -28.86 14.37 -8.48
C PRO A 32 -29.59 14.41 -7.13
N ASP A 33 -30.15 13.27 -6.72
CA ASP A 33 -30.70 13.14 -5.38
C ASP A 33 -29.60 13.59 -4.43
N LYS A 34 -29.92 14.55 -3.56
CA LYS A 34 -29.00 15.09 -2.56
C LYS A 34 -28.38 13.91 -1.82
N ASP A 35 -27.04 13.84 -1.80
CA ASP A 35 -26.31 12.72 -1.19
C ASP A 35 -26.86 12.49 0.24
N PRO A 36 -27.38 11.28 0.55
CA PRO A 36 -27.97 10.99 1.86
C PRO A 36 -26.98 11.13 3.03
N PHE A 37 -25.67 11.21 2.74
CA PHE A 37 -24.60 11.39 3.70
C PHE A 37 -24.15 12.86 3.87
N ASP A 38 -24.63 13.79 3.05
CA ASP A 38 -24.36 15.23 3.22
C ASP A 38 -24.76 15.73 4.60
N ARG A 39 -25.85 15.20 5.15
CA ARG A 39 -26.34 15.53 6.50
C ARG A 39 -25.37 15.16 7.64
N LEU A 40 -24.37 14.33 7.35
CA LEU A 40 -23.34 13.93 8.30
C LEU A 40 -22.13 14.86 8.25
N LYS A 41 -22.06 15.81 7.31
CA LYS A 41 -20.92 16.71 7.13
C LYS A 41 -21.22 18.09 7.70
N ASP A 42 -20.19 18.71 8.29
CA ASP A 42 -20.18 20.06 8.82
C ASP A 42 -21.41 20.44 9.68
N ILE A 43 -21.85 19.51 10.55
CA ILE A 43 -22.96 19.71 11.49
C ILE A 43 -22.57 20.84 12.47
N PRO A 44 -23.29 21.97 12.49
CA PRO A 44 -22.95 23.08 13.38
C PRO A 44 -23.25 22.70 14.83
N LEU A 45 -22.25 22.84 15.71
CA LEU A 45 -22.38 22.65 17.15
C LEU A 45 -22.39 23.99 17.92
N SER A 46 -22.09 25.10 17.25
CA SER A 46 -22.21 26.45 17.78
C SER A 46 -23.15 27.30 16.90
N ALA A 47 -23.80 28.30 17.50
CA ALA A 47 -24.79 29.15 16.82
C ALA A 47 -24.18 29.98 15.68
N ASP A 48 -22.89 30.32 15.77
CA ASP A 48 -22.13 31.05 14.77
C ASP A 48 -21.48 30.15 13.71
N GLY A 49 -21.64 28.82 13.81
CA GLY A 49 -21.03 27.85 12.91
C GLY A 49 -19.52 27.69 13.05
N ALA A 50 -18.90 28.31 14.06
CA ALA A 50 -17.46 28.21 14.30
C ALA A 50 -17.04 26.80 14.75
N VAL A 51 -17.93 26.03 15.37
CA VAL A 51 -17.70 24.64 15.75
C VAL A 51 -18.53 23.73 14.87
N THR A 52 -17.87 22.86 14.11
CA THR A 52 -18.56 21.88 13.25
C THR A 52 -18.09 20.47 13.51
N LEU A 53 -19.01 19.51 13.31
CA LEU A 53 -18.75 18.07 13.40
C LEU A 53 -19.07 17.41 12.07
N SER A 54 -18.11 16.68 11.51
CA SER A 54 -18.38 15.74 10.42
C SER A 54 -18.26 14.32 10.92
N LEU A 55 -19.21 13.47 10.55
CA LEU A 55 -19.19 12.03 10.75
C LEU A 55 -18.96 11.34 9.42
N GLY A 56 -18.29 10.19 9.45
CA GLY A 56 -18.08 9.40 8.25
C GLY A 56 -17.61 8.00 8.58
N GLY A 57 -17.58 7.13 7.58
CA GLY A 57 -17.20 5.75 7.78
C GLY A 57 -16.92 5.01 6.50
N GLN A 58 -16.52 3.75 6.69
CA GLN A 58 -16.30 2.82 5.59
C GLN A 58 -16.64 1.41 6.07
N VAL A 59 -17.27 0.62 5.22
CA VAL A 59 -17.35 -0.84 5.39
C VAL A 59 -16.78 -1.51 4.17
N ARG A 60 -15.90 -2.49 4.36
CA ARG A 60 -15.37 -3.34 3.29
C ARG A 60 -15.57 -4.81 3.61
N ILE A 61 -16.10 -5.55 2.65
CA ILE A 61 -16.13 -7.02 2.66
C ILE A 61 -15.17 -7.50 1.57
N ARG A 62 -14.31 -8.47 1.90
CA ARG A 62 -13.28 -9.01 1.01
C ARG A 62 -13.09 -10.51 1.22
N PRO A 63 -13.74 -11.37 0.41
CA PRO A 63 -13.33 -12.76 0.29
C PRO A 63 -12.00 -12.90 -0.46
N GLU A 64 -11.14 -13.77 0.02
CA GLU A 64 -9.86 -14.11 -0.63
C GLU A 64 -9.58 -15.61 -0.59
N PHE A 65 -8.87 -16.09 -1.61
CA PHE A 65 -8.53 -17.49 -1.80
C PHE A 65 -7.07 -17.57 -2.21
N SER A 66 -6.22 -18.09 -1.34
CA SER A 66 -4.80 -18.25 -1.59
C SER A 66 -4.42 -19.73 -1.61
N ARG A 67 -3.75 -20.16 -2.68
CA ARG A 67 -3.17 -21.50 -2.81
C ARG A 67 -1.68 -21.38 -3.07
N HIS A 68 -0.88 -22.04 -2.24
CA HIS A 68 0.57 -22.04 -2.17
C HIS A 68 1.16 -20.63 -1.99
N PRO A 69 0.81 -19.89 -0.91
CA PRO A 69 1.35 -18.57 -0.64
C PRO A 69 2.88 -18.56 -0.71
N VAL A 70 3.47 -17.46 -1.22
CA VAL A 70 4.93 -17.31 -1.32
C VAL A 70 5.56 -18.47 -2.13
N PHE A 71 4.94 -18.82 -3.27
CA PHE A 71 5.32 -19.97 -4.11
C PHE A 71 5.32 -21.32 -3.36
N GLY A 72 4.43 -21.51 -2.37
CA GLY A 72 4.36 -22.72 -1.54
C GLY A 72 5.50 -22.87 -0.54
N LEU A 73 6.26 -21.79 -0.29
CA LEU A 73 7.31 -21.77 0.73
C LEU A 73 6.81 -21.23 2.07
N ALA A 74 5.57 -20.73 2.13
CA ALA A 74 4.91 -20.34 3.37
C ALA A 74 3.78 -21.32 3.69
N ALA A 75 3.62 -21.63 4.98
CA ALA A 75 2.47 -22.36 5.49
C ALA A 75 1.34 -21.37 5.88
N PRO A 76 0.07 -21.81 5.82
CA PRO A 76 -0.40 -23.07 5.25
C PRO A 76 -0.43 -23.06 3.71
N ASP A 77 -0.50 -24.25 3.10
CA ASP A 77 -0.59 -24.41 1.63
C ASP A 77 -1.85 -23.80 1.03
N HIS A 78 -2.90 -23.62 1.83
CA HIS A 78 -4.13 -22.94 1.45
C HIS A 78 -4.53 -21.98 2.57
N ASN A 79 -4.83 -20.74 2.21
CA ASN A 79 -5.35 -19.74 3.14
C ASN A 79 -6.49 -18.98 2.46
N ASN A 80 -7.72 -19.42 2.75
CA ASN A 80 -8.91 -18.70 2.35
C ASN A 80 -9.28 -17.73 3.46
N GLY A 81 -9.67 -16.52 3.08
CA GLY A 81 -10.03 -15.44 3.97
C GLY A 81 -11.42 -14.93 3.68
N LEU A 82 -12.15 -14.55 4.72
CA LEU A 82 -13.25 -13.60 4.62
C LEU A 82 -12.91 -12.46 5.55
N LEU A 83 -12.57 -11.32 4.96
CA LEU A 83 -12.16 -10.12 5.68
C LEU A 83 -13.32 -9.13 5.68
N VAL A 84 -13.69 -8.63 6.84
CA VAL A 84 -14.66 -7.54 6.99
C VAL A 84 -14.00 -6.44 7.79
N ARG A 85 -14.07 -5.21 7.28
CA ARG A 85 -13.51 -4.04 7.93
C ARG A 85 -14.54 -2.95 8.04
N SER A 86 -14.61 -2.33 9.20
CA SER A 86 -15.45 -1.16 9.44
C SER A 86 -14.61 -0.02 10.03
N PHE A 87 -14.80 1.18 9.51
CA PHE A 87 -14.29 2.42 10.07
C PHE A 87 -15.45 3.33 10.43
N LEU A 88 -15.34 4.00 11.57
CA LEU A 88 -16.23 5.08 11.95
C LEU A 88 -15.40 6.25 12.46
N SER A 89 -15.70 7.45 11.99
CA SER A 89 -14.91 8.64 12.25
C SER A 89 -15.75 9.83 12.67
N ALA A 90 -15.13 10.70 13.46
CA ALA A 90 -15.63 12.01 13.87
C ALA A 90 -14.52 13.05 13.68
N ASP A 91 -14.85 14.13 12.98
CA ASP A 91 -13.98 15.26 12.68
C ASP A 91 -14.59 16.53 13.28
N LEU A 92 -14.01 17.00 14.38
CA LEU A 92 -14.43 18.21 15.07
C LEU A 92 -13.53 19.37 14.65
N ARG A 93 -14.10 20.41 14.06
CA ARG A 93 -13.41 21.67 13.74
C ARG A 93 -13.81 22.74 14.75
N LEU A 94 -12.82 23.43 15.29
CA LEU A 94 -12.92 24.46 16.31
C LEU A 94 -12.35 25.76 15.74
N GLY A 95 -13.23 26.56 15.13
CA GLY A 95 -12.85 27.74 14.35
C GLY A 95 -12.01 27.38 13.12
N PRO A 96 -11.23 28.34 12.60
CA PRO A 96 -10.47 28.15 11.36
C PRO A 96 -9.16 27.38 11.55
N ASN A 97 -8.67 27.20 12.78
CA ASN A 97 -7.30 26.76 13.03
C ASN A 97 -7.20 25.41 13.75
N LEU A 98 -8.18 25.00 14.54
CA LEU A 98 -8.05 23.82 15.39
C LEU A 98 -8.98 22.70 14.91
N ARG A 99 -8.45 21.47 14.91
CA ARG A 99 -9.18 20.26 14.53
C ARG A 99 -8.84 19.13 15.48
N ALA A 100 -9.84 18.34 15.85
CA ALA A 100 -9.68 17.07 16.54
C ALA A 100 -10.33 15.96 15.70
N PHE A 101 -9.63 14.86 15.49
CA PHE A 101 -10.11 13.75 14.68
C PHE A 101 -9.97 12.43 15.43
N VAL A 102 -11.02 11.63 15.40
CA VAL A 102 -11.05 10.27 15.93
C VAL A 102 -11.61 9.34 14.86
N GLU A 103 -10.98 8.18 14.69
CA GLU A 103 -11.46 7.09 13.86
C GLU A 103 -11.24 5.77 14.59
N ILE A 104 -12.31 5.02 14.81
CA ILE A 104 -12.28 3.66 15.33
C ILE A 104 -12.34 2.66 14.18
N VAL A 105 -11.71 1.51 14.37
CA VAL A 105 -11.68 0.40 13.42
C VAL A 105 -12.19 -0.89 14.06
N SER A 106 -12.90 -1.69 13.27
CA SER A 106 -13.07 -3.12 13.55
C SER A 106 -12.62 -3.92 12.32
N GLY A 107 -11.64 -4.80 12.49
CA GLY A 107 -11.17 -5.76 11.49
C GLY A 107 -11.53 -7.18 11.91
N GLN A 108 -12.36 -7.83 11.11
CA GLN A 108 -12.81 -9.20 11.35
C GLN A 108 -12.28 -10.12 10.25
N ALA A 109 -11.81 -11.30 10.66
CA ALA A 109 -11.39 -12.38 9.77
C ALA A 109 -12.10 -13.70 10.15
N PRO A 110 -13.44 -13.78 10.04
CA PRO A 110 -14.23 -14.96 10.44
C PRO A 110 -13.86 -16.25 9.69
N ILE A 111 -13.27 -16.13 8.50
CA ILE A 111 -12.64 -17.24 7.79
C ILE A 111 -11.17 -16.88 7.64
N TRP A 112 -10.29 -17.75 8.14
CA TRP A 112 -8.85 -17.67 7.99
C TRP A 112 -8.24 -19.03 8.32
N ALA A 113 -7.13 -19.41 7.67
CA ALA A 113 -6.42 -20.62 8.04
C ALA A 113 -5.50 -20.36 9.25
N GLY A 114 -5.76 -21.04 10.36
CA GLY A 114 -5.05 -20.84 11.63
C GLY A 114 -5.47 -19.56 12.34
N THR A 115 -4.53 -18.89 13.01
CA THR A 115 -4.80 -17.63 13.73
C THR A 115 -4.56 -16.43 12.80
N PRO A 116 -5.56 -15.58 12.54
CA PRO A 116 -5.34 -14.35 11.80
C PRO A 116 -4.35 -13.44 12.53
N PRO A 117 -3.42 -12.78 11.82
CA PRO A 117 -2.56 -11.77 12.43
C PRO A 117 -3.36 -10.53 12.82
N GLY A 118 -2.83 -9.71 13.73
CA GLY A 118 -3.46 -8.44 14.16
C GLY A 118 -3.78 -7.48 13.01
N THR A 119 -3.03 -7.54 11.90
CA THR A 119 -3.33 -6.76 10.69
C THR A 119 -4.64 -7.17 9.99
N GLN A 120 -5.21 -8.33 10.33
CA GLN A 120 -6.45 -8.86 9.77
C GLN A 120 -7.57 -8.97 10.82
N LEU A 121 -7.24 -9.41 12.04
CA LEU A 121 -8.18 -9.48 13.16
C LEU A 121 -7.75 -8.52 14.26
N ASP A 122 -8.58 -7.52 14.49
CA ASP A 122 -8.52 -6.54 15.58
C ASP A 122 -9.98 -6.14 15.85
N ARG A 123 -10.49 -6.51 17.03
CA ARG A 123 -11.95 -6.53 17.23
C ARG A 123 -12.52 -5.13 17.27
N LEU A 124 -11.85 -4.20 17.95
CA LEU A 124 -12.22 -2.80 18.02
C LEU A 124 -11.06 -1.98 18.61
N ASP A 125 -10.54 -1.02 17.85
CA ASP A 125 -9.47 -0.14 18.33
C ASP A 125 -9.58 1.29 17.78
N LEU A 126 -8.77 2.19 18.34
CA LEU A 126 -8.50 3.52 17.84
C LEU A 126 -7.47 3.45 16.70
N ARG A 127 -7.93 3.65 15.47
CA ARG A 127 -7.06 3.70 14.28
C ARG A 127 -6.39 5.06 14.12
N GLN A 128 -7.13 6.14 14.34
CA GLN A 128 -6.59 7.50 14.36
C GLN A 128 -7.21 8.30 15.50
N GLY A 129 -6.39 9.11 16.15
CA GLY A 129 -6.78 9.98 17.24
C GLY A 129 -5.76 11.08 17.39
N TYR A 130 -6.08 12.28 16.91
CA TYR A 130 -5.12 13.39 16.89
C TYR A 130 -5.79 14.76 17.05
N GLY A 131 -5.00 15.70 17.59
CA GLY A 131 -5.25 17.13 17.49
C GLY A 131 -4.38 17.75 16.40
N GLU A 132 -4.91 18.73 15.69
CA GLU A 132 -4.23 19.44 14.61
C GLU A 132 -4.46 20.95 14.72
N LEU A 133 -3.38 21.71 14.64
CA LEU A 133 -3.36 23.16 14.56
C LEU A 133 -2.88 23.58 13.17
N ASN A 134 -3.67 24.38 12.46
CA ASN A 134 -3.36 24.97 11.16
C ASN A 134 -3.29 26.49 11.31
N LEU A 135 -2.09 27.06 11.23
CA LEU A 135 -1.87 28.51 11.33
C LEU A 135 -1.59 29.11 9.94
N PRO A 136 -2.29 30.18 9.53
CA PRO A 136 -1.94 30.92 8.34
C PRO A 136 -0.58 31.61 8.53
N THR A 137 0.18 31.72 7.44
CA THR A 137 1.46 32.43 7.37
C THR A 137 1.46 33.33 6.14
N ALA A 138 2.45 34.21 6.00
CA ALA A 138 2.57 35.05 4.81
C ALA A 138 2.76 34.25 3.50
N ALA A 139 3.26 33.01 3.59
CA ALA A 139 3.59 32.15 2.45
C ALA A 139 2.92 30.77 2.56
N GLY A 140 1.62 30.74 2.86
CA GLY A 140 0.84 29.51 2.98
C GLY A 140 0.39 29.23 4.41
N SER A 141 0.44 27.98 4.86
CA SER A 141 0.08 27.61 6.24
C SER A 141 1.10 26.67 6.89
N LEU A 142 1.10 26.69 8.22
CA LEU A 142 1.82 25.74 9.06
C LEU A 142 0.83 24.83 9.77
N MET A 143 0.89 23.54 9.47
CA MET A 143 0.14 22.50 10.16
C MET A 143 1.03 21.83 11.21
N VAL A 144 0.51 21.62 12.42
CA VAL A 144 1.12 20.79 13.46
C VAL A 144 0.07 19.81 13.96
N ARG A 145 0.39 18.51 13.90
CA ARG A 145 -0.50 17.42 14.30
C ARG A 145 0.19 16.50 15.30
N GLY A 146 -0.49 16.20 16.40
CA GLY A 146 -0.02 15.28 17.44
C GLY A 146 -1.05 14.20 17.75
N GLY A 147 -0.60 12.96 17.85
CA GLY A 147 -1.42 11.80 18.17
C GLY A 147 -1.22 10.63 17.21
N ARG A 148 -2.15 9.66 17.26
CA ARG A 148 -2.19 8.49 16.38
C ARG A 148 -2.72 8.91 15.01
N GLN A 149 -1.94 8.72 13.96
CA GLN A 149 -2.26 9.22 12.64
C GLN A 149 -1.77 8.30 11.52
N GLU A 150 -2.46 8.33 10.40
CA GLU A 150 -1.98 7.71 9.17
C GLU A 150 -1.01 8.61 8.41
N MET A 151 -0.02 7.99 7.77
CA MET A 151 0.92 8.68 6.89
C MET A 151 1.09 7.90 5.58
N SER A 152 1.04 8.65 4.48
CA SER A 152 1.31 8.17 3.14
C SER A 152 2.03 9.27 2.37
N PHE A 153 3.18 8.94 1.79
CA PHE A 153 4.00 9.89 1.03
C PHE A 153 4.32 9.35 -0.36
N GLY A 154 4.48 10.25 -1.32
CA GLY A 154 4.83 9.93 -2.69
C GLY A 154 3.90 8.89 -3.32
N SER A 155 4.50 7.83 -3.89
CA SER A 155 3.76 6.67 -4.42
C SER A 155 3.44 5.58 -3.39
N SER A 156 3.51 5.90 -2.10
CA SER A 156 3.30 4.94 -1.00
C SER A 156 4.28 3.75 -1.02
N ARG A 157 5.47 3.93 -1.62
CA ARG A 157 6.49 2.88 -1.73
C ARG A 157 7.25 2.68 -0.43
N LEU A 158 7.65 3.78 0.22
CA LEU A 158 8.43 3.76 1.46
C LEU A 158 7.58 4.04 2.71
N ILE A 159 6.52 4.83 2.57
CA ILE A 159 5.62 5.18 3.68
C ILE A 159 4.18 5.09 3.18
N SER A 160 3.42 4.17 3.75
CA SER A 160 2.04 3.88 3.36
C SER A 160 1.21 3.38 4.53
N VAL A 161 -0.08 3.66 4.41
CA VAL A 161 -1.16 3.13 5.25
C VAL A 161 -1.45 1.65 5.02
N ARG A 162 -1.00 1.00 3.93
CA ARG A 162 -1.34 -0.40 3.56
C ARG A 162 -2.85 -0.65 3.53
N ASP A 163 -3.51 -0.40 2.40
CA ASP A 163 -4.98 -0.54 2.35
C ASP A 163 -5.49 -1.99 2.24
N SER A 164 -4.69 -2.92 1.71
CA SER A 164 -5.13 -4.29 1.43
C SER A 164 -5.51 -5.11 2.69
N PRO A 165 -4.73 -5.12 3.79
CA PRO A 165 -5.17 -5.72 5.06
C PRO A 165 -6.41 -5.04 5.63
N ASN A 166 -7.09 -5.66 6.59
CA ASN A 166 -8.13 -4.96 7.34
C ASN A 166 -7.54 -3.76 8.08
N ILE A 167 -6.54 -3.96 8.93
CA ILE A 167 -6.01 -2.86 9.73
C ILE A 167 -4.95 -2.11 8.93
N ARG A 168 -5.24 -0.84 8.65
CA ARG A 168 -4.27 0.06 8.05
C ARG A 168 -3.22 0.46 9.08
N ARG A 169 -2.03 0.77 8.60
CA ARG A 169 -0.92 1.22 9.42
C ARG A 169 -1.12 2.65 9.89
N ALA A 170 -1.07 2.83 11.21
CA ALA A 170 -0.96 4.11 11.88
C ALA A 170 0.41 4.31 12.53
N PHE A 171 0.66 5.55 12.95
CA PHE A 171 1.85 5.98 13.66
C PHE A 171 1.47 6.90 14.82
N ASP A 172 2.09 6.72 15.97
CA ASP A 172 1.93 7.60 17.13
C ASP A 172 3.08 8.61 17.15
N GLY A 173 2.78 9.91 17.19
CA GLY A 173 3.81 10.94 17.33
C GLY A 173 3.38 12.31 16.84
N VAL A 174 4.35 13.09 16.39
CA VAL A 174 4.16 14.47 15.94
C VAL A 174 4.59 14.63 14.49
N ARG A 175 3.80 15.40 13.74
CA ARG A 175 4.09 15.82 12.37
C ARG A 175 3.84 17.32 12.26
N ALA A 176 4.75 18.02 11.60
CA ALA A 176 4.56 19.40 11.19
C ALA A 176 4.66 19.49 9.66
N ALA A 177 3.94 20.42 9.05
CA ALA A 177 4.03 20.66 7.62
C ALA A 177 3.90 22.13 7.28
N TRP A 178 4.82 22.63 6.48
CA TRP A 178 4.61 23.88 5.75
C TRP A 178 3.92 23.57 4.42
N ILE A 179 2.81 24.24 4.16
CA ILE A 179 1.95 24.02 3.00
C ILE A 179 1.84 25.35 2.25
N ALA A 180 2.61 25.50 1.19
CA ALA A 180 2.57 26.69 0.34
C ALA A 180 1.39 26.63 -0.65
N SER A 181 1.09 25.43 -1.16
CA SER A 181 -0.01 25.15 -2.07
C SER A 181 -0.36 23.66 -2.04
N PRO A 182 -1.44 23.21 -2.72
CA PRO A 182 -1.75 21.78 -2.85
C PRO A 182 -0.61 20.94 -3.45
N ASP A 183 0.25 21.57 -4.25
CA ASP A 183 1.35 20.92 -4.96
C ASP A 183 2.72 21.22 -4.35
N THR A 184 2.84 22.13 -3.38
CA THR A 184 4.11 22.47 -2.72
C THR A 184 3.98 22.38 -1.21
N ARG A 185 4.67 21.39 -0.64
CA ARG A 185 4.56 21.04 0.77
C ARG A 185 5.85 20.42 1.29
N ILE A 186 6.20 20.74 2.52
CA ILE A 186 7.31 20.13 3.27
C ILE A 186 6.77 19.61 4.59
N ASP A 187 6.92 18.31 4.83
CA ASP A 187 6.55 17.63 6.06
C ASP A 187 7.79 17.23 6.86
N ALA A 188 7.74 17.39 8.17
CA ALA A 188 8.70 16.81 9.10
C ALA A 188 7.95 16.01 10.17
N PHE A 189 8.49 14.88 10.60
CA PHE A 189 7.83 14.02 11.57
C PHE A 189 8.81 13.26 12.46
N LEU A 190 8.34 12.89 13.65
CA LEU A 190 8.96 11.96 14.58
C LEU A 190 7.86 11.10 15.19
N VAL A 191 7.88 9.81 14.89
CA VAL A 191 6.79 8.89 15.20
C VAL A 191 7.29 7.49 15.56
N ARG A 192 6.40 6.70 16.14
CA ARG A 192 6.53 5.25 16.28
C ARG A 192 5.42 4.55 15.50
N PRO A 193 5.69 3.45 14.78
CA PRO A 193 4.62 2.67 14.17
C PRO A 193 3.73 2.04 15.24
N VAL A 194 2.44 1.88 14.94
CA VAL A 194 1.49 1.18 15.82
C VAL A 194 1.49 -0.31 15.50
N VAL A 195 1.48 -1.16 16.53
CA VAL A 195 1.35 -2.61 16.41
C VAL A 195 -0.10 -3.00 16.62
N PRO A 196 -0.79 -3.52 15.59
CA PRO A 196 -2.15 -3.98 15.74
C PRO A 196 -2.22 -5.30 16.51
N LEU A 197 -3.13 -5.40 17.47
CA LEU A 197 -3.41 -6.58 18.28
C LEU A 197 -4.86 -7.04 18.08
N ALA A 198 -5.17 -8.27 18.48
CA ALA A 198 -6.47 -8.88 18.18
C ALA A 198 -7.58 -8.53 19.20
N GLY A 199 -7.28 -7.69 20.18
CA GLY A 199 -8.12 -7.40 21.32
C GLY A 199 -9.08 -6.24 21.10
N LEU A 200 -9.34 -5.52 22.19
CA LEU A 200 -10.20 -4.33 22.24
C LEU A 200 -9.37 -3.20 22.84
N PHE A 201 -9.11 -2.14 22.08
CA PHE A 201 -8.32 -0.99 22.50
C PHE A 201 -6.95 -1.36 23.12
N ASP A 202 -6.27 -2.35 22.53
CA ASP A 202 -4.97 -2.85 22.97
C ASP A 202 -3.81 -2.49 22.02
N ASP A 203 -4.08 -1.84 20.89
CA ASP A 203 -3.06 -1.35 19.97
C ASP A 203 -2.13 -0.33 20.63
N LYS A 204 -0.83 -0.56 20.46
CA LYS A 204 0.22 0.23 21.12
C LYS A 204 1.28 0.67 20.14
N SER A 205 1.92 1.79 20.45
CA SER A 205 3.15 2.20 19.78
C SER A 205 4.22 1.12 19.96
N ASP A 206 4.95 0.80 18.90
CA ASP A 206 6.08 -0.12 18.97
C ASP A 206 7.27 0.56 19.67
N PRO A 207 7.66 0.14 20.90
CA PRO A 207 8.80 0.75 21.58
C PRO A 207 10.13 0.43 20.89
N ALA A 208 10.20 -0.66 20.13
CA ALA A 208 11.39 -1.12 19.44
C ALA A 208 11.67 -0.35 18.14
N GLN A 209 10.80 0.59 17.75
CA GLN A 209 10.95 1.35 16.52
C GLN A 209 10.73 2.84 16.72
N VAL A 210 11.61 3.64 16.13
CA VAL A 210 11.44 5.10 16.00
C VAL A 210 11.72 5.49 14.57
N PHE A 211 10.82 6.28 13.99
CA PHE A 211 10.89 6.72 12.60
C PHE A 211 10.77 8.24 12.53
N TRP A 212 11.67 8.88 11.79
CA TRP A 212 11.68 10.33 11.63
C TRP A 212 12.07 10.70 10.21
N GLY A 213 11.77 11.93 9.81
CA GLY A 213 12.16 12.36 8.49
C GLY A 213 11.64 13.72 8.11
N ILE A 214 12.11 14.16 6.94
CA ILE A 214 11.63 15.32 6.21
C ILE A 214 11.30 14.88 4.78
N TYR A 215 10.16 15.33 4.27
CA TYR A 215 9.67 15.03 2.93
C TYR A 215 9.15 16.30 2.27
N GLY A 216 9.75 16.69 1.14
CA GLY A 216 9.30 17.81 0.34
C GLY A 216 8.72 17.36 -0.99
N THR A 217 7.67 18.01 -1.45
CA THR A 217 7.10 17.86 -2.81
C THR A 217 6.86 19.24 -3.43
N SER A 218 7.20 19.41 -4.70
CA SER A 218 6.97 20.66 -5.43
C SER A 218 7.01 20.45 -6.96
N PRO A 219 6.32 21.26 -7.78
CA PRO A 219 6.61 21.37 -9.20
C PRO A 219 8.07 21.77 -9.45
N VAL A 220 8.68 21.25 -10.50
CA VAL A 220 10.05 21.63 -10.89
C VAL A 220 9.99 22.96 -11.65
N PRO A 221 10.62 24.04 -11.15
CA PRO A 221 10.60 25.34 -11.82
C PRO A 221 11.15 25.24 -13.26
N GLY A 222 10.43 25.82 -14.21
CA GLY A 222 10.84 25.84 -15.62
C GLY A 222 10.61 24.54 -16.40
N VAL A 223 10.09 23.48 -15.78
CA VAL A 223 9.79 22.21 -16.48
C VAL A 223 8.29 21.88 -16.34
N PRO A 224 7.45 22.23 -17.34
CA PRO A 224 6.01 22.01 -17.28
C PRO A 224 5.66 20.55 -16.99
N ALA A 225 4.61 20.34 -16.19
CA ALA A 225 4.06 19.03 -15.79
C ALA A 225 5.00 18.11 -14.97
N LEU A 226 6.25 18.51 -14.72
CA LEU A 226 7.18 17.76 -13.87
C LEU A 226 7.06 18.20 -12.40
N LYS A 227 6.88 17.24 -11.52
CA LYS A 227 6.94 17.40 -10.06
C LYS A 227 8.08 16.55 -9.51
N ALA A 228 8.64 17.01 -8.40
CA ALA A 228 9.71 16.33 -7.70
C ALA A 228 9.37 16.16 -6.22
N ASP A 229 9.70 15.00 -5.67
CA ASP A 229 9.82 14.80 -4.24
C ASP A 229 11.30 14.64 -3.87
N LEU A 230 11.69 15.19 -2.72
CA LEU A 230 13.00 14.99 -2.09
C LEU A 230 12.79 14.63 -0.63
N TYR A 231 13.54 13.65 -0.12
CA TYR A 231 13.34 13.20 1.25
C TYR A 231 14.60 12.69 1.93
N TYR A 232 14.58 12.82 3.26
CA TYR A 232 15.46 12.13 4.18
C TYR A 232 14.61 11.42 5.24
N LEU A 233 14.87 10.14 5.48
CA LEU A 233 14.13 9.29 6.40
C LEU A 233 15.11 8.52 7.30
N GLY A 234 14.94 8.58 8.62
CA GLY A 234 15.71 7.81 9.59
C GLY A 234 14.83 6.79 10.31
N LEU A 235 15.40 5.60 10.57
CA LEU A 235 14.74 4.49 11.25
C LEU A 235 15.71 3.87 12.26
N ASN A 236 15.24 3.76 13.51
CA ASN A 236 15.78 2.85 14.50
C ASN A 236 14.84 1.66 14.62
N ARG A 237 15.39 0.45 14.60
CA ARG A 237 14.63 -0.77 14.79
C ARG A 237 15.46 -1.81 15.54
N GLU A 238 14.98 -2.23 16.70
CA GLU A 238 15.58 -3.35 17.42
C GLU A 238 15.23 -4.68 16.76
N ASN A 239 16.11 -5.68 16.89
CA ASN A 239 15.86 -7.05 16.41
C ASN A 239 15.42 -7.14 14.94
N ALA A 240 15.93 -6.26 14.08
CA ALA A 240 15.71 -6.27 12.65
C ALA A 240 16.23 -7.58 12.05
N ARG A 241 15.45 -8.21 11.16
CA ARG A 241 15.76 -9.52 10.58
C ARG A 241 16.09 -9.40 9.09
N PHE A 242 17.30 -9.81 8.73
CA PHE A 242 17.77 -9.97 7.35
C PHE A 242 18.36 -11.37 7.18
N ALA A 243 18.68 -11.78 5.95
CA ALA A 243 19.35 -13.06 5.71
C ALA A 243 20.74 -13.13 6.37
N GLN A 244 21.38 -11.98 6.60
CA GLN A 244 22.65 -11.85 7.32
C GLN A 244 22.50 -12.13 8.83
N GLY A 245 21.32 -11.94 9.42
CA GLY A 245 21.10 -12.17 10.85
C GLY A 245 19.97 -11.36 11.45
N THR A 246 19.90 -11.39 12.79
CA THR A 246 18.99 -10.55 13.59
C THR A 246 19.82 -9.63 14.47
N ALA A 247 19.63 -8.32 14.33
CA ALA A 247 20.34 -7.33 15.15
C ALA A 247 19.65 -5.96 15.12
N ASP A 248 20.18 -5.01 15.87
CA ASP A 248 19.66 -3.63 15.87
C ASP A 248 20.08 -2.87 14.61
N GLU A 249 19.14 -2.12 14.07
CA GLU A 249 19.27 -1.36 12.83
C GLU A 249 19.13 0.14 13.11
N HIS A 250 20.15 0.89 12.72
CA HIS A 250 20.13 2.35 12.62
C HIS A 250 20.32 2.72 11.16
N ARG A 251 19.23 3.10 10.48
CA ARG A 251 19.22 3.33 9.03
C ARG A 251 18.78 4.73 8.68
N HIS A 252 19.48 5.32 7.74
CA HIS A 252 19.10 6.54 7.04
C HIS A 252 18.79 6.21 5.59
N THR A 253 17.84 6.93 5.00
CA THR A 253 17.45 6.85 3.60
C THR A 253 17.39 8.25 3.04
N VAL A 254 18.08 8.51 1.93
CA VAL A 254 17.91 9.72 1.12
C VAL A 254 17.39 9.33 -0.25
N GLY A 255 16.47 10.09 -0.81
CA GLY A 255 15.91 9.76 -2.10
C GLY A 255 15.19 10.91 -2.78
N ALA A 256 14.88 10.66 -4.05
CA ALA A 256 14.20 11.58 -4.93
C ALA A 256 13.19 10.84 -5.80
N ARG A 257 12.10 11.52 -6.14
CA ARG A 257 11.08 11.02 -7.05
C ARG A 257 10.72 12.08 -8.07
N LEU A 258 10.65 11.71 -9.35
CA LEU A 258 10.21 12.57 -10.45
C LEU A 258 8.94 11.99 -11.05
N PHE A 259 7.89 12.80 -11.14
CA PHE A 259 6.58 12.33 -11.62
C PHE A 259 5.81 13.40 -12.36
N GLY A 260 4.91 12.98 -13.23
CA GLY A 260 4.15 13.89 -14.08
C GLY A 260 3.34 13.16 -15.14
N LYS A 261 2.60 13.93 -15.92
CA LYS A 261 1.87 13.45 -17.10
C LYS A 261 1.79 14.55 -18.16
N ALA A 262 2.02 14.22 -19.41
CA ALA A 262 1.94 15.15 -20.53
C ALA A 262 1.80 14.39 -21.86
N GLY A 263 0.95 14.89 -22.77
CA GLY A 263 0.86 14.36 -24.13
C GLY A 263 0.56 12.85 -24.21
N GLY A 264 -0.31 12.33 -23.34
CA GLY A 264 -0.64 10.89 -23.26
C GLY A 264 0.34 10.05 -22.43
N PHE A 265 1.54 10.56 -22.15
CA PHE A 265 2.51 9.92 -21.26
C PHE A 265 2.21 10.21 -19.79
N ASP A 266 2.49 9.23 -18.94
CA ASP A 266 2.63 9.41 -17.50
C ASP A 266 3.89 8.71 -17.00
N TRP A 267 4.55 9.31 -16.01
CA TRP A 267 5.79 8.80 -15.45
C TRP A 267 5.86 9.00 -13.94
N ASN A 268 6.55 8.08 -13.28
CA ASN A 268 6.87 8.13 -11.87
C ASN A 268 8.14 7.30 -11.64
N VAL A 269 9.27 7.99 -11.49
CA VAL A 269 10.59 7.40 -11.29
C VAL A 269 11.09 7.80 -9.92
N GLU A 270 11.49 6.83 -9.10
CA GLU A 270 11.96 7.03 -7.74
C GLU A 270 13.30 6.31 -7.54
N GLY A 271 14.20 6.95 -6.81
CA GLY A 271 15.51 6.42 -6.44
C GLY A 271 15.83 6.75 -4.99
N ALA A 272 16.38 5.79 -4.25
CA ALA A 272 16.81 6.02 -2.87
C ALA A 272 18.07 5.24 -2.53
N TYR A 273 18.87 5.80 -1.63
CA TYR A 273 20.08 5.20 -1.08
C TYR A 273 19.98 5.14 0.45
N GLN A 274 20.47 4.05 1.02
CA GLN A 274 20.42 3.77 2.44
C GLN A 274 21.81 3.53 3.01
N PHE A 275 22.05 4.15 4.16
CA PHE A 275 23.30 4.08 4.91
C PHE A 275 23.03 4.02 6.43
N GLY A 276 24.05 3.73 7.22
CA GLY A 276 23.94 3.54 8.66
C GLY A 276 24.55 2.22 9.12
N ARG A 277 24.01 1.62 10.17
CA ARG A 277 24.55 0.40 10.81
C ARG A 277 23.47 -0.66 11.03
N PHE A 278 23.86 -1.91 10.80
CA PHE A 278 23.16 -3.10 11.26
C PHE A 278 24.15 -3.86 12.15
N GLU A 279 24.03 -3.67 13.47
CA GLU A 279 25.09 -4.03 14.42
C GLU A 279 26.47 -3.46 14.01
N ARG A 280 27.44 -4.34 13.69
CA ARG A 280 28.78 -3.98 13.23
C ARG A 280 28.86 -3.75 11.72
N ALA A 281 27.86 -4.18 10.95
CA ALA A 281 27.85 -4.07 9.49
C ALA A 281 27.44 -2.67 9.03
N ASP A 282 28.14 -2.13 8.02
CA ASP A 282 27.78 -0.89 7.35
C ASP A 282 26.63 -1.11 6.36
N ILE A 283 25.55 -0.34 6.49
CA ILE A 283 24.45 -0.40 5.53
C ILE A 283 24.88 0.30 4.24
N GLN A 284 24.74 -0.38 3.10
CA GLN A 284 24.92 0.19 1.76
C GLN A 284 23.89 -0.41 0.82
N ALA A 285 22.69 0.16 0.82
CA ALA A 285 21.57 -0.38 0.06
C ALA A 285 20.90 0.68 -0.80
N TRP A 286 20.19 0.28 -1.84
CA TRP A 286 19.57 1.20 -2.77
C TRP A 286 18.31 0.61 -3.40
N MET A 287 17.49 1.51 -3.95
CA MET A 287 16.37 1.15 -4.79
C MET A 287 16.28 2.08 -6.00
N VAL A 288 15.78 1.54 -7.10
CA VAL A 288 15.27 2.29 -8.25
C VAL A 288 13.93 1.69 -8.68
N SER A 289 12.95 2.55 -8.93
CA SER A 289 11.62 2.15 -9.39
C SER A 289 11.13 3.11 -10.46
N ALA A 290 10.57 2.58 -11.54
CA ALA A 290 10.00 3.34 -12.63
C ALA A 290 8.62 2.79 -12.98
N VAL A 291 7.62 3.67 -13.02
CA VAL A 291 6.30 3.41 -13.60
C VAL A 291 6.14 4.37 -14.75
N LEU A 292 6.04 3.82 -15.95
CA LEU A 292 5.89 4.56 -17.20
C LEU A 292 4.61 4.11 -17.88
N GLY A 293 3.93 5.01 -18.57
CA GLY A 293 2.77 4.63 -19.37
C GLY A 293 2.45 5.59 -20.50
N TYR A 294 1.68 5.09 -21.45
CA TYR A 294 1.09 5.86 -22.54
C TYR A 294 -0.37 5.46 -22.74
N SER A 295 -1.25 6.45 -22.76
CA SER A 295 -2.70 6.27 -22.93
C SER A 295 -3.15 6.66 -24.34
N PHE A 296 -3.78 5.73 -25.06
CA PHE A 296 -4.38 5.99 -26.36
C PHE A 296 -5.85 6.38 -26.19
N ALA A 297 -6.11 7.65 -25.81
CA ALA A 297 -7.45 8.13 -25.46
C ALA A 297 -8.50 7.96 -26.57
N GLU A 298 -8.08 8.08 -27.84
CA GLU A 298 -8.96 8.05 -29.00
C GLU A 298 -9.29 6.64 -29.52
N LEU A 299 -8.66 5.59 -28.97
CA LEU A 299 -8.93 4.22 -29.36
C LEU A 299 -10.06 3.61 -28.52
N PRO A 300 -10.81 2.61 -29.06
CA PRO A 300 -11.80 1.89 -28.28
C PRO A 300 -11.22 1.35 -26.95
N PHE A 301 -11.94 1.58 -25.86
CA PHE A 301 -11.55 1.28 -24.48
C PHE A 301 -10.37 2.08 -23.91
N ALA A 302 -9.90 3.13 -24.61
CA ALA A 302 -8.81 4.01 -24.18
C ALA A 302 -7.62 3.26 -23.55
N PRO A 303 -6.98 2.32 -24.28
CA PRO A 303 -5.97 1.44 -23.70
C PRO A 303 -4.77 2.25 -23.19
N ARG A 304 -4.30 1.90 -22.00
CA ARG A 304 -3.04 2.39 -21.44
C ARG A 304 -2.01 1.26 -21.40
N LEU A 305 -0.93 1.41 -22.15
CA LEU A 305 0.24 0.54 -22.06
C LEU A 305 1.12 1.05 -20.92
N GLY A 306 1.43 0.19 -19.96
CA GLY A 306 2.24 0.52 -18.81
C GLY A 306 3.44 -0.41 -18.64
N LEU A 307 4.48 0.11 -18.00
CA LEU A 307 5.66 -0.64 -17.61
C LEU A 307 6.06 -0.25 -16.19
N ASN A 308 6.08 -1.22 -15.28
CA ASN A 308 6.68 -1.05 -13.96
C ASN A 308 8.02 -1.79 -13.95
N ALA A 309 9.12 -1.11 -13.65
CA ALA A 309 10.43 -1.73 -13.53
C ALA A 309 11.02 -1.33 -12.18
N ASP A 310 11.47 -2.32 -11.41
CA ASP A 310 12.02 -2.08 -10.09
C ASP A 310 13.29 -2.88 -9.86
N ALA A 311 14.20 -2.31 -9.06
CA ALA A 311 15.39 -2.96 -8.56
C ALA A 311 15.64 -2.50 -7.12
N PHE A 312 15.78 -3.46 -6.21
CA PHE A 312 16.06 -3.28 -4.79
C PHE A 312 17.29 -4.10 -4.46
N SER A 313 18.31 -3.46 -3.89
CA SER A 313 19.58 -4.12 -3.63
C SER A 313 19.42 -5.30 -2.65
N GLY A 314 20.22 -6.34 -2.89
CA GLY A 314 20.41 -7.45 -1.97
C GLY A 314 21.82 -7.45 -1.40
N ASP A 315 22.02 -8.26 -0.38
CA ASP A 315 23.35 -8.49 0.17
C ASP A 315 24.17 -9.46 -0.71
N ARG A 316 25.43 -9.09 -0.95
CA ARG A 316 26.37 -9.87 -1.77
C ARG A 316 27.19 -10.84 -0.93
N ASP A 317 27.31 -10.61 0.37
CA ASP A 317 28.08 -11.43 1.30
C ASP A 317 27.47 -11.38 2.70
N LEU A 318 26.70 -12.41 3.03
CA LEU A 318 26.00 -12.54 4.32
C LEU A 318 26.95 -12.70 5.53
N SER A 319 28.24 -12.87 5.31
CA SER A 319 29.26 -12.93 6.36
C SER A 319 30.14 -11.68 6.43
N GLY A 320 29.92 -10.73 5.51
CA GLY A 320 30.75 -9.55 5.34
C GLY A 320 30.42 -8.43 6.32
N GLY A 321 31.26 -7.40 6.35
CA GLY A 321 31.06 -6.20 7.16
C GLY A 321 30.05 -5.19 6.59
N LYS A 322 29.20 -5.59 5.64
CA LYS A 322 28.20 -4.72 5.00
C LYS A 322 26.85 -5.40 4.92
N LEU A 323 25.78 -4.64 5.10
CA LEU A 323 24.41 -5.06 4.79
C LEU A 323 23.96 -4.39 3.50
N GLY A 324 23.93 -5.16 2.41
CA GLY A 324 23.50 -4.69 1.08
C GLY A 324 21.99 -4.71 0.85
N THR A 325 21.22 -5.38 1.72
CA THR A 325 19.77 -5.54 1.55
C THR A 325 19.03 -4.22 1.77
N PHE A 326 18.23 -3.83 0.79
CA PHE A 326 17.32 -2.69 0.89
C PHE A 326 16.19 -2.97 1.88
N ASN A 327 15.89 -1.97 2.73
CA ASN A 327 14.75 -2.00 3.63
C ASN A 327 13.69 -1.01 3.12
N PRO A 328 12.49 -1.45 2.72
CA PRO A 328 11.46 -0.56 2.19
C PRO A 328 10.71 0.25 3.25
N LEU A 329 11.17 0.21 4.52
CA LEU A 329 10.59 0.93 5.65
C LEU A 329 9.14 0.49 5.92
N PHE A 330 8.17 1.33 5.54
CA PHE A 330 6.75 1.14 5.77
C PHE A 330 5.99 1.06 4.44
N PRO A 331 6.24 0.05 3.58
CA PRO A 331 5.65 -0.05 2.25
C PRO A 331 4.17 -0.40 2.29
N ARG A 332 3.49 -0.14 1.16
CA ARG A 332 2.05 -0.40 0.92
C ARG A 332 1.57 -1.85 0.98
N LEU A 333 2.49 -2.83 1.05
CA LEU A 333 2.29 -4.29 0.86
C LEU A 333 0.81 -4.75 0.88
N PRO A 334 0.32 -5.40 -0.19
CA PRO A 334 1.03 -5.95 -1.36
C PRO A 334 1.67 -4.91 -2.28
N TYR A 335 2.90 -5.19 -2.76
CA TYR A 335 3.71 -4.23 -3.52
C TYR A 335 3.63 -4.40 -5.05
N PHE A 336 3.43 -5.62 -5.56
CA PHE A 336 3.45 -5.90 -7.02
C PHE A 336 2.13 -6.49 -7.56
N SER A 337 1.43 -7.24 -6.72
CA SER A 337 0.11 -7.82 -6.97
C SER A 337 -0.51 -8.19 -5.62
N GLU A 338 -1.83 -8.34 -5.56
CA GLU A 338 -2.53 -8.71 -4.33
C GLU A 338 -2.13 -10.08 -3.76
N ALA A 339 -1.45 -10.94 -4.55
CA ALA A 339 -0.91 -12.21 -4.07
C ALA A 339 0.25 -12.04 -3.07
N ASN A 340 0.84 -10.85 -2.97
CA ASN A 340 1.89 -10.48 -2.02
C ASN A 340 3.07 -11.48 -1.94
N LEU A 341 3.51 -12.03 -3.07
CA LEU A 341 4.48 -13.14 -3.13
C LEU A 341 5.88 -12.74 -2.65
N VAL A 342 6.27 -11.50 -2.93
CA VAL A 342 7.62 -10.97 -2.69
C VAL A 342 7.52 -9.55 -2.16
N GLY A 343 8.40 -9.21 -1.22
CA GLY A 343 8.65 -7.87 -0.74
C GLY A 343 9.75 -7.18 -1.56
N PRO A 344 9.77 -5.84 -1.59
CA PRO A 344 10.80 -5.05 -2.29
C PRO A 344 12.12 -5.04 -1.50
N ALA A 345 12.80 -6.18 -1.43
CA ALA A 345 14.13 -6.35 -0.85
C ALA A 345 14.85 -7.50 -1.57
N ASN A 346 16.09 -7.26 -2.03
CA ASN A 346 16.83 -8.16 -2.91
C ASN A 346 16.00 -8.65 -4.12
N LEU A 347 15.47 -7.71 -4.90
CA LEU A 347 14.50 -8.03 -5.94
C LEU A 347 14.69 -7.15 -7.18
N MET A 348 14.49 -7.72 -8.35
CA MET A 348 14.36 -7.02 -9.62
C MET A 348 13.16 -7.54 -10.39
N ASN A 349 12.48 -6.67 -11.12
CA ASN A 349 11.39 -7.04 -12.00
C ASN A 349 11.18 -6.08 -13.16
N ILE A 350 10.47 -6.58 -14.16
CA ILE A 350 9.93 -5.80 -15.27
C ILE A 350 8.49 -6.27 -15.51
N GLN A 351 7.52 -5.40 -15.31
CA GLN A 351 6.10 -5.72 -15.34
C GLN A 351 5.38 -4.88 -16.40
N PRO A 352 5.37 -5.33 -17.67
CA PRO A 352 4.43 -4.80 -18.64
C PRO A 352 2.99 -5.03 -18.16
N ASN A 353 2.15 -4.03 -18.38
CA ASN A 353 0.73 -4.06 -18.07
C ASN A 353 -0.10 -3.32 -19.12
N LEU A 354 -1.36 -3.72 -19.24
CA LEU A 354 -2.37 -3.11 -20.09
C LEU A 354 -3.59 -2.79 -19.22
N THR A 355 -4.02 -1.53 -19.23
CA THR A 355 -5.29 -1.11 -18.63
C THR A 355 -6.27 -0.72 -19.73
N LEU A 356 -7.49 -1.24 -19.65
CA LEU A 356 -8.62 -0.94 -20.53
C LEU A 356 -9.74 -0.29 -19.72
N THR A 357 -10.30 0.80 -20.23
CA THR A 357 -11.53 1.41 -19.73
C THR A 357 -12.70 0.77 -20.48
N LEU A 358 -13.23 -0.33 -19.94
CA LEU A 358 -14.31 -1.11 -20.59
C LEU A 358 -15.61 -0.29 -20.68
N LEU A 359 -15.90 0.47 -19.61
CA LEU A 359 -16.98 1.43 -19.48
C LEU A 359 -16.45 2.62 -18.63
N PRO A 360 -17.10 3.80 -18.59
CA PRO A 360 -16.58 4.98 -17.88
C PRO A 360 -16.16 4.74 -16.41
N LYS A 361 -16.81 3.78 -15.74
CA LYS A 361 -16.57 3.41 -14.35
C LYS A 361 -15.97 2.02 -14.17
N VAL A 362 -15.68 1.29 -15.25
CA VAL A 362 -15.19 -0.11 -15.23
C VAL A 362 -13.83 -0.20 -15.90
N LYS A 363 -12.81 -0.58 -15.14
CA LYS A 363 -11.44 -0.74 -15.61
C LYS A 363 -10.97 -2.18 -15.47
N LEU A 364 -10.33 -2.69 -16.52
CA LEU A 364 -9.65 -3.99 -16.52
C LEU A 364 -8.15 -3.76 -16.66
N THR A 365 -7.36 -4.29 -15.73
CA THR A 365 -5.89 -4.27 -15.82
C THR A 365 -5.35 -5.69 -15.89
N VAL A 366 -4.48 -5.95 -16.86
CA VAL A 366 -3.75 -7.22 -16.99
C VAL A 366 -2.26 -6.94 -16.93
N GLY A 367 -1.51 -7.76 -16.21
CA GLY A 367 -0.07 -7.59 -16.06
C GLY A 367 0.67 -8.92 -16.01
N TRP A 368 1.93 -8.91 -16.44
CA TRP A 368 2.86 -10.03 -16.31
C TRP A 368 4.13 -9.54 -15.64
N ASN A 369 4.55 -10.20 -14.57
CA ASN A 369 5.65 -9.76 -13.73
C ASN A 369 6.63 -10.91 -13.45
N PRO A 370 7.65 -11.10 -14.30
CA PRO A 370 8.81 -11.93 -13.97
C PRO A 370 9.71 -11.28 -12.90
N LEU A 371 10.24 -12.12 -12.02
CA LEU A 371 10.91 -11.74 -10.77
C LEU A 371 12.29 -12.39 -10.66
N TRP A 372 13.30 -11.62 -10.25
CA TRP A 372 14.65 -12.09 -9.98
C TRP A 372 15.18 -11.56 -8.65
N LYS A 373 16.08 -12.28 -8.00
CA LYS A 373 16.93 -11.68 -6.96
C LYS A 373 17.91 -10.69 -7.58
N GLN A 374 18.14 -9.56 -6.94
CA GLN A 374 19.17 -8.62 -7.35
C GLN A 374 20.56 -9.23 -7.07
N GLU A 375 20.79 -9.77 -5.87
CA GLU A 375 21.95 -10.57 -5.50
C GLU A 375 21.66 -12.04 -5.21
N LYS A 376 22.58 -12.91 -5.65
CA LYS A 376 22.47 -14.37 -5.51
C LYS A 376 22.74 -14.83 -4.08
N ALA A 377 23.58 -14.12 -3.31
CA ALA A 377 23.96 -14.53 -1.97
C ALA A 377 22.81 -14.35 -0.96
N ASP A 378 22.08 -13.24 -1.04
CA ASP A 378 20.97 -12.93 -0.15
C ASP A 378 19.69 -13.74 -0.45
N ALA A 379 18.79 -13.84 0.52
CA ALA A 379 17.45 -14.40 0.35
C ALA A 379 16.57 -13.44 -0.47
N TYR A 380 15.47 -13.92 -1.04
CA TYR A 380 14.38 -13.00 -1.36
C TYR A 380 13.47 -12.88 -0.13
N TYR A 381 12.73 -11.77 -0.04
CA TYR A 381 11.92 -11.45 1.13
C TYR A 381 10.43 -11.61 0.79
N GLY A 382 9.66 -12.18 1.72
CA GLY A 382 8.22 -12.38 1.58
C GLY A 382 7.39 -11.28 2.27
N PRO A 383 6.10 -11.54 2.54
CA PRO A 383 5.27 -10.71 3.41
C PRO A 383 5.99 -10.34 4.73
N ALA A 384 5.67 -9.17 5.27
CA ALA A 384 6.35 -8.56 6.42
C ALA A 384 7.87 -8.31 6.23
N ILE A 385 8.39 -8.41 5.00
CA ILE A 385 9.82 -8.23 4.67
C ILE A 385 10.70 -9.20 5.49
N THR A 386 10.28 -10.47 5.53
CA THR A 386 11.06 -11.54 6.19
C THR A 386 11.81 -12.36 5.15
N PRO A 387 13.11 -12.70 5.37
CA PRO A 387 13.86 -13.53 4.43
C PRO A 387 13.20 -14.90 4.31
N VAL A 388 12.92 -15.34 3.08
CA VAL A 388 12.28 -16.63 2.84
C VAL A 388 13.31 -17.75 2.99
N ALA A 389 12.99 -18.72 3.86
CA ALA A 389 13.87 -19.84 4.18
C ALA A 389 14.32 -20.60 2.92
N ARG A 390 15.58 -21.06 2.92
CA ARG A 390 16.22 -21.83 1.82
C ARG A 390 16.38 -21.06 0.50
N THR A 391 16.24 -19.73 0.49
CA THR A 391 16.36 -18.93 -0.74
C THR A 391 17.66 -18.12 -0.84
N ALA A 392 18.42 -18.03 0.25
CA ALA A 392 19.78 -17.49 0.29
C ALA A 392 20.80 -18.42 -0.41
N GLY A 393 21.84 -17.82 -1.00
CA GLY A 393 22.93 -18.49 -1.69
C GLY A 393 22.54 -19.20 -3.00
N GLY A 394 23.43 -20.12 -3.44
CA GLY A 394 23.27 -21.03 -4.57
C GLY A 394 23.24 -20.40 -5.97
N ALA A 395 23.04 -21.24 -6.99
CA ALA A 395 23.01 -20.82 -8.40
C ALA A 395 21.62 -20.27 -8.80
N GLY A 396 21.62 -19.26 -9.68
CA GLY A 396 20.42 -18.68 -10.28
C GLY A 396 19.84 -17.47 -9.53
N ARG A 397 19.26 -16.53 -10.28
CA ARG A 397 18.54 -15.34 -9.75
C ARG A 397 17.04 -15.41 -9.99
N TYR A 398 16.58 -16.15 -11.00
CA TYR A 398 15.17 -16.15 -11.41
C TYR A 398 14.27 -16.84 -10.36
N LEU A 399 13.36 -16.06 -9.78
CA LEU A 399 12.42 -16.52 -8.76
C LEU A 399 11.17 -17.14 -9.38
N GLY A 400 10.79 -16.70 -10.58
CA GLY A 400 9.56 -17.10 -11.24
C GLY A 400 8.84 -15.91 -11.82
N HIS A 401 7.55 -16.07 -12.08
CA HIS A 401 6.72 -14.99 -12.58
C HIS A 401 5.29 -15.10 -12.07
N GLN A 402 4.59 -13.98 -12.12
CA GLN A 402 3.17 -13.88 -11.84
C GLN A 402 2.43 -13.20 -12.99
N ARG A 403 1.17 -13.56 -13.19
CA ARG A 403 0.25 -12.91 -14.12
C ARG A 403 -0.97 -12.47 -13.32
N SER A 404 -1.32 -11.21 -13.41
CA SER A 404 -2.40 -10.60 -12.64
C SER A 404 -3.47 -10.05 -13.56
N THR A 405 -4.73 -10.26 -13.22
CA THR A 405 -5.89 -9.60 -13.83
C THR A 405 -6.69 -8.96 -12.73
N THR A 406 -7.03 -7.67 -12.87
CA THR A 406 -7.82 -6.91 -11.90
C THR A 406 -8.95 -6.19 -12.62
N LEU A 407 -10.18 -6.31 -12.11
CA LEU A 407 -11.33 -5.51 -12.53
C LEU A 407 -11.70 -4.56 -11.39
N GLU A 408 -11.92 -3.30 -11.71
CA GLU A 408 -12.39 -2.28 -10.77
C GLU A 408 -13.64 -1.63 -11.34
N TRP A 409 -14.67 -1.49 -10.51
CA TRP A 409 -15.93 -0.85 -10.87
C TRP A 409 -16.37 0.11 -9.77
N ASN A 410 -16.58 1.37 -10.12
CA ASN A 410 -17.06 2.42 -9.21
C ASN A 410 -18.48 2.86 -9.60
N PRO A 411 -19.53 2.08 -9.27
CA PRO A 411 -20.92 2.41 -9.63
C PRO A 411 -21.35 3.80 -9.17
N SER A 412 -20.98 4.20 -7.95
CA SER A 412 -21.25 5.52 -7.37
C SER A 412 -20.02 6.07 -6.66
N GLU A 413 -20.12 7.27 -6.09
CA GLU A 413 -19.07 7.85 -5.25
C GLU A 413 -18.91 7.13 -3.89
N HIS A 414 -19.94 6.41 -3.45
CA HIS A 414 -19.93 5.68 -2.18
C HIS A 414 -19.55 4.21 -2.32
N LEU A 415 -19.68 3.60 -3.50
CA LEU A 415 -19.49 2.17 -3.69
C LEU A 415 -18.35 1.88 -4.68
N THR A 416 -17.34 1.17 -4.20
CA THR A 416 -16.28 0.58 -5.03
C THR A 416 -16.34 -0.94 -4.95
N LEU A 417 -16.42 -1.57 -6.12
CA LEU A 417 -16.32 -3.01 -6.30
C LEU A 417 -15.02 -3.33 -7.03
N GLY A 418 -14.40 -4.45 -6.68
CA GLY A 418 -13.25 -4.92 -7.43
C GLY A 418 -12.96 -6.39 -7.22
N GLY A 419 -12.12 -6.92 -8.09
CA GLY A 419 -11.66 -8.28 -7.98
C GLY A 419 -10.35 -8.49 -8.72
N THR A 420 -9.57 -9.45 -8.24
CA THR A 420 -8.27 -9.79 -8.81
C THR A 420 -8.07 -11.29 -8.85
N TYR A 421 -7.35 -11.75 -9.87
CA TYR A 421 -6.82 -13.10 -9.97
C TYR A 421 -5.34 -13.02 -10.32
N VAL A 422 -4.51 -13.75 -9.59
CA VAL A 422 -3.07 -13.83 -9.79
C VAL A 422 -2.66 -15.29 -9.87
N ALA A 423 -2.08 -15.70 -10.99
CA ALA A 423 -1.44 -17.01 -11.14
C ALA A 423 0.07 -16.84 -11.12
N TYR A 424 0.78 -17.73 -10.43
CA TYR A 424 2.23 -17.64 -10.32
C TYR A 424 2.92 -19.00 -10.40
N GLU A 425 4.08 -19.00 -11.04
CA GLU A 425 4.88 -20.19 -11.28
C GLU A 425 6.32 -19.92 -10.81
N PRO A 426 6.89 -20.81 -9.98
CA PRO A 426 8.23 -20.64 -9.49
C PRO A 426 9.26 -20.90 -10.60
N GLY A 427 10.33 -20.13 -10.59
CA GLY A 427 11.54 -20.38 -11.34
C GLY A 427 12.39 -21.44 -10.67
N GLU A 428 13.51 -21.80 -11.30
CA GLU A 428 14.41 -22.86 -10.83
C GLU A 428 14.85 -22.66 -9.38
N ARG A 429 15.21 -21.42 -8.99
CA ARG A 429 15.70 -21.13 -7.64
C ARG A 429 14.67 -21.47 -6.58
N VAL A 430 13.41 -21.10 -6.82
CA VAL A 430 12.31 -21.31 -5.89
C VAL A 430 11.89 -22.78 -5.88
N ARG A 431 11.91 -23.48 -7.02
CA ARG A 431 11.67 -24.93 -7.08
C ARG A 431 12.69 -25.73 -6.28
N ARG A 432 13.98 -25.36 -6.34
CA ARG A 432 15.04 -26.00 -5.52
C ARG A 432 14.83 -25.79 -4.02
N ALA A 433 14.19 -24.69 -3.63
CA ALA A 433 13.76 -24.45 -2.26
C ALA A 433 12.45 -25.19 -1.90
N GLY A 434 11.89 -26.02 -2.79
CA GLY A 434 10.64 -26.75 -2.59
C GLY A 434 9.39 -26.01 -3.05
N GLY A 435 9.54 -24.88 -3.75
CA GLY A 435 8.41 -24.06 -4.15
C GLY A 435 7.65 -24.62 -5.35
N VAL A 436 6.35 -24.34 -5.38
CA VAL A 436 5.36 -24.85 -6.34
C VAL A 436 4.51 -23.72 -6.90
N SER A 437 3.85 -23.97 -8.03
CA SER A 437 2.92 -23.02 -8.63
C SER A 437 1.68 -22.81 -7.77
N GLY A 438 1.18 -21.60 -7.73
CA GLY A 438 0.02 -21.24 -6.91
C GLY A 438 -0.89 -20.25 -7.62
N ALA A 439 -1.92 -19.84 -6.89
CA ALA A 439 -2.83 -18.79 -7.33
C ALA A 439 -3.39 -18.03 -6.14
N TYR A 440 -3.80 -16.80 -6.39
CA TYR A 440 -4.51 -15.95 -5.45
C TYR A 440 -5.72 -15.35 -6.17
N ALA A 441 -6.86 -15.29 -5.50
CA ALA A 441 -8.03 -14.56 -5.97
C ALA A 441 -8.62 -13.77 -4.82
N ALA A 442 -9.12 -12.57 -5.09
CA ALA A 442 -9.93 -11.83 -4.13
C ALA A 442 -10.99 -11.01 -4.85
N GLY A 443 -12.11 -10.80 -4.16
CA GLY A 443 -13.11 -9.79 -4.50
C GLY A 443 -13.25 -8.83 -3.34
N TRP A 444 -13.71 -7.61 -3.59
CA TRP A 444 -14.06 -6.68 -2.53
C TRP A 444 -15.24 -5.78 -2.92
N ALA A 445 -16.00 -5.40 -1.90
CA ALA A 445 -16.99 -4.35 -1.95
C ALA A 445 -16.71 -3.38 -0.81
N THR A 446 -16.55 -2.09 -1.13
CA THR A 446 -16.30 -1.03 -0.16
C THR A 446 -17.40 0.01 -0.29
N VAL A 447 -18.08 0.30 0.83
CA VAL A 447 -19.02 1.42 0.96
C VAL A 447 -18.37 2.48 1.83
N ALA A 448 -18.37 3.74 1.41
CA ALA A 448 -17.87 4.88 2.18
C ALA A 448 -18.91 5.99 2.26
N PHE A 449 -18.96 6.70 3.39
CA PHE A 449 -19.94 7.75 3.67
C PHE A 449 -19.41 8.84 4.59
#